data_AF-A0A4Y2MSE7-F1
#
_entry.id   AF-A0A4Y2MSE7-F1
#
_cell.length_a   1.000
_cell.length_b   1.000
_cell.length_c   1.000
_cell.angle_alpha   90.00
_cell.angle_beta   90.00
_cell.angle_gamma   90.00
#
_symmetry.space_group_name_H-M   'P 1'
#
loop_
_entity.id
_entity.type
_entity.pdbx_description
1 polymer ?
#
loop_
_entity_poly.entity_id
_entity_poly.type
_entity_poly.pdbx_seq_one_letter_code
_entity_poly.pdbx_strand_id
1 'polypeptide(L)'
;MLLRQIQDLAGNRDGDELLRSLWLQRLPTQMQAILTTSSDDLNKLSIMADKIAAVTSGREICFLSFSHISNHVKTKVPETSTPNDCISNLQAQISKLSLKIDRMSQFRRSRSMS
;
A
#
# COMPACT_ATOMS: atom_id res chain seq x y z
N MET A 1 -9.85 -15.05 5.38
CA MET A 1 -10.85 -15.28 4.30
C MET A 1 -10.29 -16.01 3.08
N LEU A 2 -9.01 -15.85 2.71
CA LEU A 2 -8.40 -16.50 1.54
C LEU A 2 -8.37 -18.04 1.60
N LEU A 3 -8.09 -18.62 2.77
CA LEU A 3 -8.03 -20.08 2.93
C LEU A 3 -9.34 -20.77 2.54
N ARG A 4 -10.48 -20.18 2.92
CA ARG A 4 -11.81 -20.73 2.63
C ARG A 4 -12.12 -20.75 1.14
N GLN A 5 -11.70 -19.73 0.40
CA GLN A 5 -11.87 -19.68 -1.05
C GLN A 5 -11.03 -20.75 -1.75
N ILE A 6 -9.82 -21.03 -1.24
CA ILE A 6 -8.94 -22.04 -1.82
C ILE A 6 -9.42 -23.46 -1.48
N GLN A 7 -9.98 -23.67 -0.29
CA GLN A 7 -10.66 -24.92 0.08
C GLN A 7 -11.89 -25.18 -0.79
N ASP A 8 -12.71 -24.15 -1.03
CA ASP A 8 -13.88 -24.24 -1.90
C ASP A 8 -13.49 -24.60 -3.34
N LEU A 9 -12.41 -23.98 -3.85
CA LEU A 9 -11.85 -24.30 -5.17
C LEU A 9 -11.29 -25.73 -5.27
N ALA A 10 -10.67 -26.21 -4.19
CA ALA A 10 -10.03 -27.52 -4.17
C ALA A 10 -11.05 -28.66 -4.04
N GLY A 11 -12.27 -28.38 -3.56
CA GLY A 11 -13.39 -29.32 -3.56
C GLY A 11 -13.05 -30.64 -2.87
N ASN A 12 -12.87 -30.63 -1.55
CA ASN A 12 -12.70 -31.82 -0.68
C ASN A 12 -11.61 -32.82 -1.11
N ARG A 13 -10.65 -32.40 -1.93
CA ARG A 13 -9.52 -33.24 -2.36
C ARG A 13 -8.47 -33.23 -1.26
N ASP A 14 -8.07 -34.41 -0.78
CA ASP A 14 -7.10 -34.67 0.28
C ASP A 14 -5.64 -34.29 -0.09
N GLY A 15 -5.45 -33.14 -0.74
CA GLY A 15 -4.17 -32.64 -1.21
C GLY A 15 -3.71 -31.44 -0.39
N ASP A 16 -3.56 -31.59 0.93
CA ASP A 16 -3.16 -30.51 1.84
C ASP A 16 -1.86 -29.82 1.41
N GLU A 17 -0.91 -30.56 0.84
CA GLU A 17 0.34 -30.01 0.29
C GLU A 17 0.11 -29.17 -0.97
N LEU A 18 -0.76 -29.61 -1.87
CA LEU A 18 -1.13 -28.86 -3.08
C LEU A 18 -1.94 -27.62 -2.72
N LEU A 19 -2.85 -27.75 -1.76
CA LEU A 19 -3.64 -26.66 -1.21
C LEU A 19 -2.73 -25.61 -0.55
N ARG A 20 -1.73 -26.06 0.20
CA ARG A 20 -0.70 -25.21 0.80
C ARG A 20 0.12 -24.48 -0.27
N SER A 21 0.58 -25.19 -1.30
CA SER A 21 1.36 -24.59 -2.39
C SER A 21 0.56 -23.51 -3.12
N LEU A 22 -0.69 -23.81 -3.50
CA LEU A 22 -1.59 -22.86 -4.17
C LEU A 22 -1.92 -21.65 -3.27
N TRP A 23 -2.10 -21.88 -1.97
CA TRP A 23 -2.35 -20.81 -1.01
C TRP A 23 -1.14 -19.90 -0.84
N LEU A 24 0.06 -20.47 -0.70
CA LEU A 24 1.31 -19.71 -0.62
C LEU A 24 1.54 -18.89 -1.90
N GLN A 25 1.33 -19.48 -3.09
CA GLN A 25 1.48 -18.77 -4.37
C GLN A 25 0.59 -17.53 -4.50
N ARG A 26 -0.55 -17.47 -3.81
CA ARG A 26 -1.45 -16.31 -3.83
C ARG A 26 -1.05 -15.19 -2.87
N LEU A 27 -0.08 -15.42 -1.97
CA LEU A 27 0.38 -14.41 -1.01
C LEU A 27 1.51 -13.56 -1.57
N PRO A 28 1.76 -12.35 -1.05
CA PRO A 28 2.93 -11.56 -1.40
C PRO A 28 4.25 -12.26 -1.04
N THR A 29 5.32 -12.04 -1.82
CA THR A 29 6.62 -12.71 -1.66
C THR A 29 7.20 -12.61 -0.25
N GLN A 30 7.05 -11.44 0.41
CA GLN A 30 7.53 -11.24 1.78
C GLN A 30 6.84 -12.15 2.79
N MET A 31 5.55 -12.42 2.57
CA MET A 31 4.74 -13.29 3.40
C MET A 31 5.06 -14.77 3.13
N GLN A 32 5.26 -15.14 1.85
CA GLN A 32 5.71 -16.47 1.46
C GLN A 32 7.05 -16.84 2.09
N ALA A 33 8.02 -15.90 2.11
CA ALA A 33 9.34 -16.14 2.68
C ALA A 33 9.28 -16.50 4.18
N ILE A 34 8.32 -15.92 4.92
CA ILE A 34 8.13 -16.17 6.35
C ILE A 34 7.34 -17.47 6.58
N LEU A 35 6.33 -17.76 5.75
CA LEU A 35 5.46 -18.91 5.95
C LEU A 35 6.06 -20.22 5.42
N THR A 36 6.91 -20.15 4.40
CA THR A 36 7.58 -21.34 3.82
C THR A 36 8.57 -21.98 4.80
N THR A 37 9.13 -21.22 5.75
CA THR A 37 10.03 -21.75 6.77
C THR A 37 9.33 -22.55 7.86
N SER A 38 8.00 -22.39 8.02
CA SER A 38 7.22 -23.17 8.99
C SER A 38 6.73 -24.46 8.32
N SER A 39 6.83 -25.60 9.02
CA SER A 39 6.25 -26.88 8.58
C SER A 39 4.83 -27.12 9.13
N ASP A 40 4.16 -26.07 9.61
CA ASP A 40 2.83 -26.18 10.25
C ASP A 40 1.70 -26.47 9.24
N ASP A 41 0.58 -26.96 9.78
CA ASP A 41 -0.64 -27.21 9.03
C ASP A 41 -1.22 -25.93 8.41
N LEU A 42 -1.93 -26.07 7.29
CA LEU A 42 -2.46 -24.94 6.53
C LEU A 42 -3.37 -24.01 7.37
N ASN A 43 -4.09 -24.57 8.35
CA ASN A 43 -4.88 -23.78 9.29
C ASN A 43 -4.00 -22.85 10.14
N LYS A 44 -2.90 -23.35 10.69
CA LYS A 44 -1.95 -22.55 11.49
C LYS A 44 -1.21 -21.54 10.63
N LEU A 45 -0.80 -21.92 9.41
CA LEU A 45 -0.22 -20.98 8.45
C LEU A 45 -1.18 -19.81 8.17
N SER A 46 -2.48 -20.09 8.04
CA SER A 46 -3.48 -19.05 7.80
C SER A 46 -3.60 -18.06 8.96
N ILE A 47 -3.51 -18.54 10.19
CA ILE A 47 -3.49 -17.70 11.39
C ILE A 47 -2.19 -16.86 11.43
N MET A 48 -1.05 -17.46 11.11
CA MET A 48 0.21 -16.72 11.01
C MET A 48 0.17 -15.68 9.91
N ALA A 49 -0.46 -16.00 8.78
CA ALA A 49 -0.69 -15.05 7.72
C ALA A 49 -1.54 -13.86 8.18
N ASP A 50 -2.67 -14.12 8.86
CA ASP A 50 -3.51 -13.04 9.40
C ASP A 50 -2.73 -12.18 10.41
N LYS A 51 -1.87 -12.79 11.23
CA LYS A 51 -0.98 -12.06 12.16
C LYS A 51 0.07 -11.21 11.42
N ILE A 52 0.71 -11.77 10.38
CA ILE A 52 1.66 -11.04 9.54
C ILE A 52 0.94 -9.88 8.84
N ALA A 53 -0.26 -10.09 8.32
CA ALA A 53 -1.07 -9.05 7.72
C ALA A 53 -1.41 -7.96 8.74
N ALA A 54 -1.79 -8.29 9.98
CA ALA A 54 -2.04 -7.30 11.02
C ALA A 54 -0.78 -6.48 11.38
N VAL A 55 0.38 -7.13 11.49
CA VAL A 55 1.66 -6.46 11.77
C VAL A 55 2.11 -5.62 10.58
N THR A 56 1.92 -6.11 9.35
CA THR A 56 2.30 -5.42 8.11
C THR A 56 1.33 -4.30 7.77
N SER A 57 0.03 -4.40 8.08
CA SER A 57 -0.94 -3.31 7.98
C SER A 57 -0.72 -2.23 9.03
N GLY A 58 -0.27 -2.61 10.24
CA GLY A 58 0.32 -1.64 11.18
C GLY A 58 1.61 -0.99 10.67
N ARG A 59 2.26 -1.60 9.66
CA ARG A 59 3.48 -1.15 8.99
C ARG A 59 3.24 -0.78 7.51
N GLU A 60 2.00 -0.58 7.07
CA GLU A 60 1.68 -0.32 5.65
C GLU A 60 2.26 1.03 5.18
N ILE A 61 2.80 1.83 6.10
CA ILE A 61 3.60 3.02 5.82
C ILE A 61 5.06 2.68 5.43
N CYS A 62 5.59 1.50 5.78
CA CYS A 62 7.01 1.17 5.57
C CYS A 62 7.26 0.23 4.37
N PHE A 63 6.36 -0.69 4.02
CA PHE A 63 6.62 -1.64 2.92
C PHE A 63 6.41 -1.04 1.52
N LEU A 64 5.56 -0.01 1.38
CA LEU A 64 5.44 0.76 0.13
C LEU A 64 6.72 1.55 -0.20
N SER A 65 7.67 1.67 0.74
CA SER A 65 8.97 2.30 0.52
C SER A 65 9.94 1.46 -0.32
N PHE A 66 9.73 0.14 -0.45
CA PHE A 66 10.63 -0.70 -1.25
C PHE A 66 10.41 -0.60 -2.77
N SER A 67 9.35 0.06 -3.24
CA SER A 67 9.11 0.30 -4.68
C SER A 67 9.46 1.71 -5.16
N HIS A 68 10.10 2.55 -4.33
CA HIS A 68 10.62 3.84 -4.79
C HIS A 68 12.13 3.91 -4.59
N ILE A 69 12.86 3.11 -5.36
CA ILE A 69 14.24 3.44 -5.73
C ILE A 69 14.15 4.66 -6.66
N SER A 70 13.92 5.82 -6.06
CA SER A 70 14.08 7.11 -6.71
C SER A 70 15.51 7.55 -6.49
N ASN A 71 16.32 7.34 -7.52
CA ASN A 71 17.51 8.15 -7.77
C ASN A 71 17.10 9.63 -7.81
N HIS A 72 17.20 10.37 -6.70
CA HIS A 72 17.58 11.80 -6.72
C HIS A 72 17.86 12.35 -5.31
N VAL A 73 19.14 12.55 -5.01
CA VAL A 73 19.73 13.79 -4.45
C VAL A 73 19.06 14.44 -3.23
N LYS A 74 19.82 14.42 -2.12
CA LYS A 74 19.99 15.50 -1.11
C LYS A 74 18.72 16.24 -0.66
N THR A 75 18.34 16.00 0.59
CA THR A 75 18.46 16.93 1.74
C THR A 75 17.28 16.81 2.71
N LYS A 76 17.62 16.85 4.01
CA LYS A 76 16.79 17.15 5.20
C LYS A 76 15.67 16.15 5.54
N VAL A 77 16.02 15.21 6.42
CA VAL A 77 15.14 14.69 7.48
C VAL A 77 14.56 15.90 8.24
N PRO A 78 13.22 15.99 8.42
CA PRO A 78 12.56 15.46 9.62
C PRO A 78 11.25 14.72 9.30
N GLU A 79 11.09 13.52 9.87
CA GLU A 79 10.11 13.26 10.94
C GLU A 79 8.65 13.20 10.47
N THR A 80 8.09 11.99 10.53
CA THR A 80 6.66 11.68 10.71
C THR A 80 5.67 12.63 10.05
N SER A 81 5.60 12.64 8.71
CA SER A 81 4.44 13.22 8.03
C SER A 81 3.25 12.30 8.22
N THR A 82 2.40 12.65 9.19
CA THR A 82 1.10 12.03 9.37
C THR A 82 0.27 12.22 8.09
N PRO A 83 -0.74 11.36 7.81
CA PRO A 83 -1.61 11.54 6.64
C PRO A 83 -2.21 12.96 6.51
N ASN A 84 -2.38 13.65 7.64
CA ASN A 84 -2.89 15.02 7.72
C ASN A 84 -1.93 16.07 7.14
N ASP A 85 -0.61 15.84 7.21
CA ASP A 85 0.39 16.77 6.68
C ASP A 85 0.37 16.78 5.13
N CYS A 86 0.16 15.60 4.53
CA CYS A 86 -0.01 15.46 3.10
C CYS A 86 -1.28 16.17 2.61
N ILE A 87 -2.40 15.98 3.33
CA ILE A 87 -3.67 16.66 3.03
C ILE A 87 -3.50 18.19 3.15
N SER A 88 -2.85 18.66 4.21
CA SER A 88 -2.57 20.09 4.42
C SER A 88 -1.71 20.68 3.29
N ASN A 89 -0.70 19.93 2.84
CA ASN A 89 0.16 20.35 1.74
C ASN A 89 -0.62 20.44 0.41
N LEU A 90 -1.43 19.43 0.10
CA LEU A 90 -2.29 19.45 -1.09
C LEU A 90 -3.30 20.61 -1.03
N GLN A 91 -3.90 20.86 0.13
CA GLN A 91 -4.85 21.95 0.33
C GLN A 91 -4.18 23.33 0.15
N ALA A 92 -2.93 23.48 0.61
CA ALA A 92 -2.13 24.68 0.37
C ALA A 92 -1.77 24.87 -1.11
N GLN A 93 -1.43 23.79 -1.82
CA GLN A 93 -1.16 23.82 -3.26
C GLN A 93 -2.41 24.21 -4.07
N ILE A 94 -3.58 23.64 -3.73
CA ILE A 94 -4.88 23.96 -4.35
C ILE A 94 -5.22 25.44 -4.14
N SER A 95 -5.03 25.95 -2.92
CA SER A 95 -5.29 27.37 -2.59
C SER A 95 -4.40 28.31 -3.41
N LYS A 96 -3.11 27.98 -3.53
CA LYS A 96 -2.14 28.77 -4.30
C LYS A 96 -2.45 28.76 -5.80
N LEU A 97 -2.84 27.60 -6.34
CA LEU A 97 -3.23 27.47 -7.75
C LEU A 97 -4.51 28.26 -8.06
N SER A 98 -5.52 28.17 -7.19
CA SER A 98 -6.78 28.91 -7.34
C SER A 98 -6.52 30.43 -7.38
N LEU A 99 -5.70 30.93 -6.46
CA LEU A 99 -5.33 32.35 -6.41
C LEU A 99 -4.56 32.79 -7.67
N LYS A 100 -3.71 31.92 -8.23
CA LYS A 100 -2.99 32.20 -9.48
C LYS A 100 -3.93 32.24 -10.68
N ILE A 101 -4.92 31.36 -10.73
CA ILE A 101 -5.96 31.34 -11.78
C ILE A 101 -6.79 32.64 -11.73
N ASP A 102 -7.21 33.07 -10.54
CA ASP A 102 -7.96 34.32 -10.37
C ASP A 102 -7.17 35.55 -10.81
N ARG A 103 -5.89 35.64 -10.42
CA ARG A 103 -5.03 36.73 -10.88
C ARG A 103 -4.87 36.75 -12.40
N MET A 104 -4.70 35.57 -13.00
CA MET A 104 -4.51 35.45 -14.44
C MET A 104 -5.80 35.74 -15.22
N SER A 105 -6.97 35.38 -14.68
CA SER A 105 -8.27 35.69 -15.27
C SER A 105 -8.58 37.19 -15.18
N GLN A 106 -8.27 37.84 -14.05
CA GLN A 106 -8.40 39.28 -13.88
C GLN A 106 -7.50 40.06 -14.86
N PHE A 107 -6.23 39.66 -14.99
CA PHE A 107 -5.31 40.32 -15.92
C PHE A 107 -5.77 40.22 -17.38
N ARG A 108 -6.34 39.09 -17.79
CA ARG A 108 -6.92 38.94 -19.13
C ARG A 108 -8.12 39.84 -19.36
N ARG A 109 -8.99 40.00 -18.36
CA ARG A 109 -10.16 40.90 -18.42
C ARG A 109 -9.75 42.37 -18.52
N SER A 110 -8.79 42.81 -17.71
CA SER A 110 -8.29 44.19 -17.74
C SER A 110 -7.69 44.57 -19.09
N ARG A 111 -6.99 43.64 -19.78
CA ARG A 111 -6.42 43.89 -21.11
C ARG A 111 -7.42 43.87 -22.26
N SER A 112 -8.64 43.36 -22.05
CA SER A 112 -9.69 43.39 -23.09
C SER A 112 -10.52 44.68 -23.05
N MET A 113 -10.33 45.51 -22.02
CA MET A 113 -11.10 46.74 -21.76
C MET A 113 -10.25 48.01 -21.92
N SER A 114 -8.99 47.89 -22.35
CA SER A 114 -8.12 48.99 -22.79
C SER A 114 -7.90 48.89 -24.29
#